data_AF-U5TZ64-F1
#
_entry.id   AF-U5TZ64-F1
#
_cell.length_a   1.000
_cell.length_b   1.000
_cell.length_c   1.000
_cell.angle_alpha   90.00
_cell.angle_beta   90.00
_cell.angle_gamma   90.00
#
_symmetry.space_group_name_H-M   'P 1'
#
loop_
_entity.id
_entity.type
_entity.pdbx_description
1 polymer ?
#
loop_
_entity_poly.entity_id
_entity_poly.type
_entity_poly.pdbx_seq_one_letter_code
_entity_poly.pdbx_strand_id
1 'polypeptide(L)'
;NRYSSGVMMWPGCNYRYLDSLPTHLRTYSSEQNYRYNVDRIVQWMTNETHPANLIFMYLDFPDSRAHRFGPDSSEVEEALKEVDDTVLYLQQKLDEFKIHRYNLIVLSDHG
;
A
#
# COMPACT_ATOMS: atom_id res chain seq x y z
N ASN A 1 -15.81 -13.52 12.61
CA ASN A 1 -14.40 -13.13 12.71
C ASN A 1 -14.32 -11.63 12.99
N ARG A 2 -13.62 -11.18 14.05
CA ARG A 2 -13.47 -9.75 14.40
C ARG A 2 -12.30 -9.06 13.67
N TYR A 3 -11.52 -9.80 12.89
CA TYR A 3 -10.35 -9.31 12.18
C TYR A 3 -10.46 -9.63 10.70
N SER A 4 -10.20 -8.61 9.88
CA SER A 4 -10.25 -8.65 8.42
C SER A 4 -9.00 -7.97 7.90
N SER A 5 -8.46 -8.46 6.79
CA SER A 5 -7.23 -7.92 6.20
C SER A 5 -7.48 -7.29 4.84
N GLY A 6 -6.70 -6.27 4.51
CA GLY A 6 -6.61 -5.69 3.17
C GLY A 6 -5.20 -5.87 2.63
N VAL A 7 -5.04 -6.45 1.45
CA VAL A 7 -3.72 -6.59 0.84
C VAL A 7 -3.72 -5.94 -0.53
N MET A 8 -2.93 -4.88 -0.66
CA MET A 8 -2.75 -4.13 -1.88
C MET A 8 -1.40 -4.45 -2.49
N MET A 9 -1.45 -5.25 -3.55
CA MET A 9 -0.35 -5.51 -4.48
C MET A 9 0.85 -6.25 -3.88
N TRP A 10 0.83 -6.58 -2.59
CA TRP A 10 1.90 -7.33 -1.93
C TRP A 10 2.15 -8.68 -2.63
N PRO A 11 3.40 -9.04 -2.94
CA PRO A 11 3.71 -10.31 -3.59
C PRO A 11 3.12 -11.52 -2.87
N GLY A 12 2.43 -12.41 -3.61
CA GLY A 12 1.77 -13.60 -3.05
C GLY A 12 0.37 -13.36 -2.50
N CYS A 13 -0.16 -12.14 -2.53
CA CYS A 13 -1.50 -11.82 -2.01
C CYS A 13 -2.66 -12.58 -2.70
N ASN A 14 -2.45 -13.06 -3.93
CA ASN A 14 -3.41 -13.83 -4.71
C ASN A 14 -3.23 -15.35 -4.57
N TYR A 15 -2.25 -15.81 -3.80
CA TYR A 15 -2.04 -17.22 -3.53
C TYR A 15 -2.89 -17.66 -2.32
N ARG A 16 -3.67 -18.74 -2.49
CA ARG A 16 -4.45 -19.30 -1.39
C ARG A 16 -3.54 -20.09 -0.46
N TYR A 17 -3.42 -19.64 0.78
CA TYR A 17 -2.72 -20.37 1.84
C TYR A 17 -3.75 -20.92 2.82
N LEU A 18 -3.75 -22.25 3.03
CA LEU A 18 -4.76 -22.96 3.82
C LEU A 18 -6.20 -22.58 3.39
N ASP A 19 -6.43 -22.56 2.08
CA ASP A 19 -7.68 -22.18 1.41
C ASP A 19 -8.20 -20.75 1.69
N SER A 20 -7.37 -19.90 2.29
CA SER A 20 -7.74 -18.52 2.65
C SER A 20 -7.10 -17.48 1.72
N LEU A 21 -7.81 -16.36 1.55
CA LEU A 21 -7.33 -15.12 0.93
C LEU A 21 -7.61 -13.94 1.87
N PRO A 22 -6.92 -12.81 1.69
CA PRO A 22 -7.28 -11.56 2.36
C PRO A 22 -8.75 -11.18 2.12
N THR A 23 -9.36 -10.49 3.10
CA THR A 23 -10.76 -10.05 3.01
C THR A 23 -10.97 -9.05 1.89
N HIS A 24 -10.05 -8.08 1.79
CA HIS A 24 -9.94 -7.18 0.65
C HIS A 24 -8.63 -7.44 -0.06
N LEU A 25 -8.68 -7.55 -1.38
CA LEU A 25 -7.53 -7.91 -2.19
C LEU A 25 -7.48 -7.05 -3.45
N ARG A 26 -6.30 -6.53 -3.74
CA ARG A 26 -5.94 -6.05 -5.06
C ARG A 26 -4.63 -6.67 -5.48
N THR A 27 -4.64 -7.40 -6.59
CA THR A 27 -3.43 -7.99 -7.18
C THR A 27 -2.56 -6.94 -7.83
N TYR A 28 -1.31 -7.30 -8.13
CA TYR A 28 -0.35 -6.42 -8.79
C TYR A 28 -0.92 -5.79 -10.07
N SER A 29 -0.60 -4.52 -10.28
CA SER A 29 -0.89 -3.73 -11.46
C SER A 29 0.33 -2.87 -11.73
N SER A 30 0.86 -2.94 -12.96
CA SER A 30 1.96 -2.07 -13.40
C SER A 30 1.54 -0.60 -13.54
N GLU A 31 0.23 -0.35 -13.67
CA GLU A 31 -0.33 0.99 -13.56
C GLU A 31 -0.49 1.35 -12.08
N GLN A 32 0.58 1.93 -11.52
CA GLN A 32 0.64 2.40 -10.14
C GLN A 32 0.03 3.80 -10.04
N ASN A 33 -1.19 3.89 -9.53
CA ASN A 33 -1.76 5.17 -9.10
C ASN A 33 -1.86 5.14 -7.57
N TYR A 34 -0.86 5.72 -6.90
CA TYR A 34 -0.76 5.68 -5.45
C TYR A 34 -1.97 6.35 -4.76
N ARG A 35 -2.56 7.39 -5.35
CA ARG A 35 -3.75 8.05 -4.78
C ARG A 35 -4.96 7.12 -4.79
N TYR A 36 -5.21 6.47 -5.93
CA TYR A 36 -6.26 5.46 -6.03
C TYR A 36 -6.01 4.30 -5.06
N ASN A 37 -4.76 3.87 -4.90
CA ASN A 37 -4.37 2.82 -3.95
C ASN A 37 -4.73 3.22 -2.51
N VAL A 38 -4.32 4.41 -2.08
CA VAL A 38 -4.61 4.96 -0.75
C VAL A 38 -6.11 5.13 -0.52
N ASP A 39 -6.84 5.69 -1.48
CA ASP A 39 -8.30 5.85 -1.37
C ASP A 39 -9.01 4.52 -1.16
N ARG A 40 -8.58 3.48 -1.88
CA ARG A 40 -9.12 2.12 -1.72
C ARG A 40 -8.78 1.52 -0.37
N ILE A 41 -7.57 1.75 0.17
CA ILE A 41 -7.21 1.33 1.53
C ILE A 41 -8.13 1.97 2.57
N VAL A 42 -8.37 3.28 2.47
CA VAL A 42 -9.23 4.01 3.42
C VAL A 42 -10.69 3.52 3.32
N GLN A 43 -11.16 3.19 2.10
CA GLN A 43 -12.45 2.53 1.91
C GLN A 43 -12.51 1.15 2.57
N TRP A 44 -11.41 0.36 2.55
CA TRP A 44 -11.37 -0.93 3.23
C TRP A 44 -11.37 -0.77 4.76
N MET A 45 -10.65 0.22 5.30
CA MET A 45 -10.65 0.53 6.73
C MET A 45 -12.02 0.95 7.24
N THR A 46 -12.77 1.69 6.43
CA THR A 46 -14.09 2.25 6.78
C THR A 46 -15.26 1.40 6.29
N ASN A 47 -15.00 0.20 5.80
CA ASN A 47 -16.06 -0.71 5.36
C ASN A 47 -17.02 -1.09 6.50
N GLU A 48 -18.32 -1.00 6.25
CA GLU A 48 -19.36 -1.17 7.28
C GLU A 48 -19.47 -2.60 7.82
N THR A 49 -19.23 -3.61 6.98
CA THR A 49 -19.45 -5.03 7.33
C THR A 49 -18.15 -5.76 7.68
N HIS A 50 -17.08 -5.43 6.97
CA HIS A 50 -15.78 -6.08 7.08
C HIS A 50 -14.64 -5.05 7.08
N PRO A 51 -14.55 -4.18 8.11
CA PRO A 51 -13.48 -3.19 8.21
C PRO A 51 -12.11 -3.87 8.32
N ALA A 52 -11.19 -3.50 7.42
CA ALA A 52 -9.82 -4.00 7.44
C ALA A 52 -9.04 -3.37 8.61
N ASN A 53 -8.41 -4.21 9.43
CA ASN A 53 -7.59 -3.77 10.56
C ASN A 53 -6.12 -4.24 10.51
N LEU A 54 -5.78 -5.00 9.47
CA LEU A 54 -4.41 -5.27 9.06
C LEU A 54 -4.30 -5.02 7.56
N ILE A 55 -3.45 -4.08 7.16
CA ILE A 55 -3.31 -3.67 5.76
C ILE A 55 -1.85 -3.76 5.33
N PHE A 56 -1.65 -4.32 4.15
CA PHE A 56 -0.36 -4.33 3.45
C PHE A 56 -0.51 -3.53 2.16
N MET A 57 0.43 -2.62 1.90
CA MET A 57 0.51 -1.85 0.67
C MET A 57 1.92 -1.97 0.10
N TYR A 58 2.01 -2.31 -1.17
CA TYR A 58 3.25 -2.41 -1.91
C TYR A 58 3.33 -1.31 -2.98
N LEU A 59 4.50 -0.69 -3.10
CA LEU A 59 4.90 0.24 -4.17
C LEU A 59 6.07 -0.41 -4.92
N ASP A 60 6.09 -0.33 -6.25
CA ASP A 60 7.20 -0.90 -7.06
C ASP A 60 8.36 0.08 -7.27
N PHE A 61 8.25 1.28 -6.72
CA PHE A 61 9.26 2.32 -6.73
C PHE A 61 9.74 2.56 -5.29
N PRO A 62 11.03 2.87 -5.08
CA PRO A 62 12.02 3.31 -6.09
C PRO A 62 12.74 2.19 -6.87
N ASP A 63 12.58 0.92 -6.50
CA ASP A 63 13.30 -0.22 -7.09
C ASP A 63 13.27 -0.25 -8.64
N SER A 64 12.07 -0.17 -9.22
CA SER A 64 11.89 -0.17 -10.68
C SER A 64 12.62 0.97 -11.39
N ARG A 65 12.80 2.13 -10.73
CA ARG A 65 13.55 3.26 -11.28
C ARG A 65 15.05 3.05 -11.13
N ALA A 66 15.49 2.55 -9.97
CA ALA A 66 16.90 2.25 -9.72
C ALA A 66 17.44 1.18 -10.68
N HIS A 67 16.66 0.14 -10.97
CA HIS A 67 17.02 -0.87 -11.97
C HIS A 67 17.21 -0.31 -13.37
N ARG A 68 16.48 0.75 -13.73
CA ARG A 68 16.51 1.34 -15.08
C ARG A 68 17.56 2.43 -15.24
N PHE A 69 17.79 3.23 -14.21
CA PHE A 69 18.60 4.45 -14.31
C PHE A 69 19.82 4.47 -13.37
N GLY A 70 19.93 3.50 -12.47
CA GLY A 70 20.94 3.44 -11.42
C GLY A 70 20.45 4.08 -10.11
N PRO A 71 21.01 3.69 -8.95
CA PRO A 71 20.55 4.14 -7.64
C PRO A 71 20.79 5.64 -7.39
N ASP A 72 21.82 6.23 -8.01
CA ASP A 72 22.20 7.65 -7.83
C ASP A 72 21.61 8.57 -8.93
N SER A 73 20.48 8.19 -9.52
CA SER A 73 19.87 8.93 -10.63
C SER A 73 18.79 9.92 -10.18
N SER A 74 18.54 10.94 -10.99
CA SER A 74 17.43 11.90 -10.74
C SER A 74 16.06 11.24 -10.74
N GLU A 75 15.88 10.15 -11.50
CA GLU A 75 14.64 9.37 -11.54
C GLU A 75 14.38 8.62 -10.24
N VAL A 76 15.44 8.18 -9.55
CA VAL A 76 15.31 7.62 -8.19
C VAL A 76 14.94 8.72 -7.21
N GLU A 77 15.56 9.91 -7.31
CA GLU A 77 15.19 11.05 -6.48
C GLU A 77 13.71 11.46 -6.66
N GLU A 78 13.21 11.46 -7.89
CA GLU A 78 11.80 11.70 -8.21
C GLU A 78 10.89 10.60 -7.63
N ALA A 79 11.27 9.33 -7.79
CA ALA A 79 10.51 8.22 -7.21
C ALA A 79 10.45 8.28 -5.67
N LEU A 80 11.53 8.71 -5.01
CA LEU A 80 11.53 8.91 -3.56
C LEU A 80 10.53 9.99 -3.13
N LYS A 81 10.40 11.08 -3.91
CA LYS A 81 9.36 12.10 -3.69
C LYS A 81 7.96 11.51 -3.86
N GLU A 82 7.75 10.63 -4.85
CA GLU A 82 6.47 9.94 -5.03
C GLU A 82 6.12 9.00 -3.85
N VAL A 83 7.11 8.32 -3.25
CA VAL A 83 6.91 7.53 -2.03
C VAL A 83 6.49 8.42 -0.87
N ASP A 84 7.20 9.54 -0.66
CA ASP A 84 6.90 10.50 0.40
C ASP A 84 5.49 11.10 0.24
N ASP A 85 5.14 11.53 -0.98
CA ASP A 85 3.81 12.02 -1.33
C ASP A 85 2.71 10.98 -1.08
N THR A 86 3.01 9.70 -1.31
CA THR A 86 2.08 8.60 -1.02
C THR A 86 1.80 8.48 0.48
N VAL A 87 2.84 8.54 1.31
CA VAL A 87 2.71 8.47 2.77
C VAL A 87 1.99 9.71 3.31
N LEU A 88 2.33 10.90 2.82
CA LEU A 88 1.64 12.14 3.16
C LEU A 88 0.16 12.05 2.81
N TYR A 89 -0.17 11.60 1.60
CA TYR A 89 -1.56 11.46 1.17
C TYR A 89 -2.33 10.44 2.00
N LEU A 90 -1.71 9.31 2.36
CA LEU A 90 -2.30 8.35 3.30
C LEU A 90 -2.65 9.02 4.63
N GLN A 91 -1.71 9.74 5.25
CA GLN A 91 -1.95 10.42 6.52
C GLN A 91 -3.08 11.46 6.42
N GLN A 92 -3.12 12.24 5.33
CA GLN A 92 -4.21 13.19 5.07
C GLN A 92 -5.58 12.51 4.99
N LYS A 93 -5.68 11.39 4.26
CA LYS A 93 -6.94 10.64 4.17
C LYS A 93 -7.32 9.98 5.51
N LEU A 94 -6.35 9.47 6.27
CA LEU A 94 -6.63 8.94 7.62
C LEU A 94 -7.19 10.03 8.54
N ASP A 95 -6.64 11.24 8.49
CA ASP A 95 -7.15 12.38 9.26
C ASP A 95 -8.55 12.83 8.79
N GLU A 96 -8.79 12.93 7.48
CA GLU A 96 -10.09 13.25 6.88
C GLU A 96 -11.20 12.32 7.39
N PHE A 97 -10.90 11.02 7.50
CA PHE A 97 -11.82 9.99 7.99
C PHE A 97 -11.78 9.79 9.50
N LYS A 98 -11.07 10.65 10.25
CA LYS A 98 -10.94 10.62 11.72
C LYS A 98 -10.35 9.33 12.27
N ILE A 99 -9.47 8.69 11.49
CA ILE A 99 -8.76 7.46 11.87
C ILE A 99 -7.45 7.86 12.54
N HIS A 100 -7.52 8.14 13.84
CA HIS A 100 -6.35 8.62 14.60
C HIS A 100 -5.57 7.51 15.33
N ARG A 101 -6.13 6.29 15.40
CA ARG A 101 -5.52 5.17 16.12
C ARG A 101 -5.07 4.08 15.15
N TYR A 102 -3.83 4.19 14.69
CA TYR A 102 -3.19 3.22 13.81
C TYR A 102 -1.72 3.06 14.16
N ASN A 103 -1.12 1.95 13.72
CA ASN A 103 0.33 1.77 13.71
C ASN A 103 0.76 1.73 12.24
N LEU A 104 1.68 2.60 11.84
CA LEU A 104 2.24 2.64 10.49
C LEU A 104 3.66 2.08 10.52
N ILE A 105 3.93 1.11 9.65
CA ILE A 105 5.27 0.56 9.43
C ILE A 105 5.62 0.82 7.96
N VAL A 106 6.72 1.54 7.74
CA VAL A 106 7.30 1.75 6.42
C VAL A 106 8.62 0.97 6.39
N LEU A 107 8.76 0.10 5.40
CA LEU A 107 9.93 -0.77 5.23
C LEU A 107 10.22 -1.00 3.75
N SER A 108 11.41 -1.51 3.47
CA SER A 108 11.79 -2.03 2.15
C SER A 108 12.09 -3.53 2.27
N ASP A 109 11.92 -4.26 1.18
CA ASP A 109 12.34 -5.66 1.08
C ASP A 109 13.86 -5.80 0.91
N HIS A 110 14.50 -4.83 0.24
CA HIS A 110 15.95 -4.72 0.13
C HIS A 110 16.41 -3.29 -0.19
N GLY A 111 17.68 -3.18 -0.57
CA GLY A 111 18.30 -2.05 -1.28
C GLY A 111 19.18 -2.63 -2.37
#